data_AF-A0A611QAV2-F1
#
_entry.id   AF-A0A611QAV2-F1
#
_cell.length_a   1.000
_cell.length_b   1.000
_cell.length_c   1.000
_cell.angle_alpha   90.00
_cell.angle_beta   90.00
_cell.angle_gamma   90.00
#
_symmetry.space_group_name_H-M   'P 1'
#
loop_
_entity.id
_entity.type
_entity.pdbx_description
1 polymer ?
#
loop_
_entity_poly.entity_id
_entity_poly.type
_entity_poly.pdbx_seq_one_letter_code
_entity_poly.pdbx_strand_id
1 'polypeptide(L)'
;MLTLTKKNRLISVLLIILILLPLIGYFASINKIKFLASLIKTLNLSAKNADWGDFGSFISGMYGSIFSFLSLIAVLVSLYLTQKNNKEQVSILKTEQYTNEFLILLETLKKTLTEKTYDVPNIDKNFESFAMQIYFIVGIAMQKDSFINETNIDEYALSYTSDVIQKKGKDSFEREYPLMSEIILRIKLANETQSMAYLAILKSQISNDVIFLLCAYMYNRGRDRNRIALTPGLFVTPEGLKREALRQFAVR
;
A
#
# COMPACT_ATOMS: atom_id res chain seq x y z
N MET A 1 -15.86 -7.24 22.05
CA MET A 1 -16.55 -7.51 23.33
C MET A 1 -16.99 -6.16 23.90
N LEU A 2 -18.23 -5.73 23.63
CA LEU A 2 -18.73 -4.41 24.05
C LEU A 2 -19.00 -4.41 25.56
N THR A 3 -18.14 -3.74 26.33
CA THR A 3 -18.32 -3.55 27.77
C THR A 3 -19.47 -2.57 28.02
N LEU A 4 -20.68 -3.11 28.20
CA LEU A 4 -21.84 -2.34 28.64
C LEU A 4 -21.57 -1.75 30.03
N THR A 5 -21.38 -0.43 30.07
CA THR A 5 -21.22 0.34 31.31
C THR A 5 -22.48 0.23 32.19
N LYS A 6 -22.33 0.36 33.52
CA LYS A 6 -23.40 0.18 34.52
C LYS A 6 -24.66 1.02 34.23
N LYS A 7 -24.50 2.19 33.59
CA LYS A 7 -25.58 3.08 33.13
C LYS A 7 -26.41 2.47 32.00
N ASN A 8 -25.77 1.79 31.04
CA ASN A 8 -26.47 1.17 29.90
C ASN A 8 -27.31 -0.03 30.37
N ARG A 9 -26.82 -0.80 31.35
CA ARG A 9 -27.61 -1.90 31.96
C ARG A 9 -28.87 -1.40 32.65
N LEU A 10 -28.80 -0.28 33.36
CA LEU A 10 -29.93 0.32 34.08
C LEU A 10 -31.02 0.82 33.11
N ILE A 11 -30.60 1.46 32.00
CA ILE A 11 -31.51 1.90 30.94
C ILE A 11 -32.17 0.71 30.24
N SER A 12 -31.41 -0.36 29.94
CA SER A 12 -31.97 -1.57 29.33
C SER A 12 -33.00 -2.25 30.23
N VAL A 13 -32.75 -2.34 31.54
CA VAL A 13 -33.72 -2.91 32.49
C VAL A 13 -34.99 -2.05 32.57
N LEU A 14 -34.86 -0.72 32.59
CA LEU A 14 -35.98 0.21 32.58
C LEU A 14 -36.85 0.10 31.31
N LEU A 15 -36.21 -0.05 30.15
CA LEU A 15 -36.90 -0.27 28.88
C LEU A 15 -37.65 -1.61 28.85
N ILE A 16 -37.04 -2.68 29.36
CA ILE A 16 -37.70 -3.99 29.47
C ILE A 16 -38.91 -3.90 30.40
N ILE A 17 -38.79 -3.23 31.54
CA ILE A 17 -39.91 -3.02 32.48
C ILE A 17 -41.02 -2.22 31.80
N LEU A 18 -40.68 -1.17 31.05
CA LEU A 18 -41.65 -0.33 30.32
C LEU A 18 -42.42 -1.13 29.25
N ILE A 19 -41.75 -2.05 28.56
CA ILE A 19 -42.36 -2.93 27.54
C ILE A 19 -43.25 -4.00 28.19
N LEU A 20 -42.89 -4.48 29.39
CA LEU A 20 -43.64 -5.50 30.12
C LEU A 20 -44.82 -4.95 30.92
N LEU A 21 -44.82 -3.66 31.27
CA LEU A 21 -45.85 -3.02 32.08
C LEU A 21 -47.29 -3.13 31.49
N PRO A 22 -47.51 -2.96 30.17
CA PRO A 22 -48.80 -3.21 29.52
C PRO A 22 -49.26 -4.67 29.61
N LEU A 23 -48.33 -5.61 29.46
CA LEU A 23 -48.58 -7.04 29.56
C LEU A 23 -48.99 -7.42 30.99
N ILE A 24 -48.29 -6.89 31.99
CA ILE A 24 -48.62 -7.08 33.41
C ILE A 24 -50.00 -6.49 33.73
N GLY A 25 -50.32 -5.29 33.21
CA GLY A 25 -51.63 -4.66 33.36
C GLY A 25 -52.77 -5.46 32.72
N TYR A 26 -52.55 -6.00 31.53
CA TYR A 26 -53.51 -6.87 30.85
C TYR A 26 -53.81 -8.15 31.65
N PHE A 27 -52.76 -8.88 32.08
CA PHE A 27 -52.91 -10.07 32.92
C PHE A 27 -53.58 -9.77 34.27
N ALA A 28 -53.36 -8.57 34.82
CA ALA A 28 -54.02 -8.11 36.03
C ALA A 28 -55.53 -7.93 35.87
N SER A 29 -55.94 -7.37 34.72
CA SER A 29 -57.34 -7.11 34.41
C SER A 29 -58.15 -8.39 34.26
N ILE A 30 -57.54 -9.46 33.74
CA ILE A 30 -58.24 -10.71 33.42
C ILE A 30 -58.30 -11.67 34.61
N ASN A 31 -57.23 -11.79 35.40
CA ASN A 31 -57.09 -12.90 36.36
C ASN A 31 -57.74 -12.72 37.74
N LYS A 32 -58.53 -11.66 38.01
CA LYS A 32 -59.21 -11.40 39.31
C LYS A 32 -58.31 -11.65 40.54
N ILE A 33 -57.00 -11.44 40.42
CA ILE A 33 -56.06 -11.56 41.54
C ILE A 33 -56.41 -10.45 42.52
N LYS A 34 -56.85 -10.78 43.74
CA LYS A 34 -57.45 -9.83 44.71
C LYS A 34 -56.59 -8.58 44.96
N PHE A 35 -55.25 -8.73 44.98
CA PHE A 35 -54.31 -7.62 45.13
C PHE A 35 -54.26 -6.70 43.90
N LEU A 36 -54.25 -7.27 42.68
CA LEU A 36 -54.21 -6.51 41.43
C LEU A 36 -55.57 -5.89 41.07
N ALA A 37 -56.68 -6.52 41.45
CA ALA A 37 -58.03 -5.99 41.29
C ALA A 37 -58.24 -4.69 42.10
N SER A 38 -57.61 -4.59 43.28
CA SER A 38 -57.59 -3.34 44.06
C SER A 38 -56.86 -2.21 43.32
N LEU A 39 -55.74 -2.52 42.65
CA LEU A 39 -54.96 -1.55 41.87
C LEU A 39 -55.72 -1.04 40.63
N ILE A 40 -56.43 -1.92 39.92
CA ILE A 40 -57.27 -1.55 38.77
C ILE A 40 -58.36 -0.56 39.17
N LYS A 41 -58.99 -0.79 40.33
CA LYS A 41 -60.05 0.09 40.84
C LYS A 41 -59.51 1.44 41.33
N THR A 42 -58.32 1.48 41.91
CA THR A 42 -57.67 2.74 42.31
C THR A 42 -57.11 3.53 41.13
N LEU A 43 -56.76 2.85 40.03
CA LEU A 43 -56.17 3.46 38.83
C LEU A 43 -57.19 3.67 37.69
N ASN A 44 -58.48 3.38 37.91
CA ASN A 44 -59.56 3.45 36.91
C ASN A 44 -59.23 2.77 35.57
N LEU A 45 -58.56 1.61 35.63
CA LEU A 45 -58.22 0.85 34.43
C LEU A 45 -59.46 0.09 33.90
N SER A 46 -59.58 -0.02 32.57
CA SER A 46 -60.75 -0.68 31.98
C SER A 46 -60.78 -2.18 32.30
N ALA A 47 -61.95 -2.68 32.67
CA ALA A 47 -62.21 -4.11 32.86
C ALA A 47 -62.68 -4.81 31.57
N LYS A 48 -62.84 -4.07 30.47
CA LYS A 48 -63.31 -4.61 29.19
C LYS A 48 -62.13 -5.09 28.35
N ASN A 49 -62.18 -6.35 27.91
CA ASN A 49 -61.15 -6.91 27.02
C ASN A 49 -61.02 -6.15 25.70
N ALA A 50 -62.12 -5.58 25.19
CA ALA A 50 -62.12 -4.77 23.96
C ALA A 50 -61.21 -3.54 24.08
N ASP A 51 -61.32 -2.78 25.17
CA ASP A 51 -60.52 -1.58 25.42
C ASP A 51 -59.01 -1.91 25.51
N TRP A 52 -58.65 -3.09 26.03
CA TRP A 52 -57.28 -3.60 26.03
C TRP A 52 -56.80 -4.03 24.64
N GLY A 53 -57.69 -4.58 23.82
CA GLY A 53 -57.42 -4.90 22.41
C GLY A 53 -57.14 -3.64 21.59
N ASP A 54 -57.93 -2.58 21.80
CA ASP A 54 -57.76 -1.28 21.14
C ASP A 54 -56.45 -0.59 21.61
N PHE A 55 -56.18 -0.62 22.91
CA PHE A 55 -54.92 -0.11 23.47
C PHE A 55 -53.70 -0.88 22.95
N GLY A 56 -53.76 -2.21 22.90
CA GLY A 56 -52.71 -3.04 22.32
C GLY A 56 -52.48 -2.74 20.84
N SER A 57 -53.55 -2.48 20.09
CA SER A 57 -53.48 -2.09 18.67
C SER A 57 -52.82 -0.72 18.49
N PHE A 58 -53.16 0.26 19.33
CA PHE A 58 -52.52 1.59 19.34
C PHE A 58 -51.03 1.52 19.68
N ILE A 59 -50.67 0.81 20.76
CA ILE A 59 -49.30 0.63 21.22
C ILE A 59 -48.47 -0.13 20.18
N SER A 60 -48.98 -1.24 19.65
CA SER A 60 -48.27 -2.02 18.61
C SER A 60 -48.10 -1.24 17.31
N GLY A 61 -49.07 -0.42 16.91
CA GLY A 61 -48.94 0.49 15.76
C GLY A 61 -47.84 1.53 15.99
N MET A 62 -47.86 2.24 17.11
CA MET A 62 -46.90 3.28 17.45
C MET A 62 -45.47 2.72 17.60
N TYR A 63 -45.29 1.69 18.43
CA TYR A 63 -43.98 1.07 18.62
C TYR A 63 -43.52 0.33 17.36
N GLY A 64 -44.43 -0.29 16.62
CA GLY A 64 -44.11 -0.92 15.33
C GLY A 64 -43.47 0.07 14.37
N SER A 65 -44.10 1.24 14.15
CA SER A 65 -43.51 2.28 13.30
C SER A 65 -42.17 2.81 13.82
N ILE A 66 -42.04 3.05 15.13
CA ILE A 66 -40.78 3.54 15.73
C ILE A 66 -39.67 2.50 15.58
N PHE A 67 -39.92 1.23 15.89
CA PHE A 67 -38.93 0.16 15.78
C PHE A 67 -38.58 -0.15 14.33
N SER A 68 -39.53 -0.09 13.39
CA SER A 68 -39.24 -0.21 11.96
C SER A 68 -38.31 0.91 11.48
N PHE A 69 -38.55 2.15 11.91
CA PHE A 69 -37.68 3.29 11.57
C PHE A 69 -36.29 3.17 12.20
N LEU A 70 -36.20 2.80 13.48
CA LEU A 70 -34.92 2.57 14.15
C LEU A 70 -34.15 1.40 13.54
N SER A 71 -34.85 0.34 13.11
CA SER A 71 -34.27 -0.78 12.39
C SER A 71 -33.68 -0.33 11.05
N LEU A 72 -34.40 0.49 10.29
CA LEU A 72 -33.90 1.08 9.05
C LEU A 72 -32.64 1.92 9.30
N ILE A 73 -32.64 2.77 10.33
CA ILE A 73 -31.46 3.56 10.71
C ILE A 73 -30.29 2.63 11.04
N ALA A 74 -30.51 1.58 11.84
CA ALA A 74 -29.47 0.64 12.20
C ALA A 74 -28.88 -0.05 10.96
N VAL A 75 -29.72 -0.46 10.00
CA VAL A 75 -29.29 -1.04 8.72
C VAL A 75 -28.49 -0.03 7.91
N LEU A 76 -28.94 1.23 7.80
CA LEU A 76 -28.22 2.28 7.07
C LEU A 76 -26.85 2.57 7.69
N VAL A 77 -26.77 2.68 9.01
CA VAL A 77 -25.49 2.86 9.73
C VAL A 77 -24.58 1.66 9.52
N SER A 78 -25.12 0.44 9.61
CA SER A 78 -24.35 -0.78 9.36
C SER A 78 -23.80 -0.80 7.93
N LEU A 79 -24.61 -0.47 6.92
CA LEU A 79 -24.19 -0.42 5.53
C LEU A 79 -23.10 0.64 5.31
N TYR A 80 -23.26 1.83 5.91
CA TYR A 80 -22.25 2.89 5.82
C TYR A 80 -20.90 2.45 6.40
N LEU A 81 -20.91 1.86 7.60
CA LEU A 81 -19.69 1.35 8.24
C LEU A 81 -19.05 0.23 7.43
N THR A 82 -19.86 -0.71 6.91
CA THR A 82 -19.36 -1.78 6.04
C THR A 82 -18.73 -1.22 4.77
N GLN A 83 -19.36 -0.26 4.10
CA GLN A 83 -18.79 0.36 2.90
C GLN A 83 -17.48 1.10 3.20
N LYS A 84 -17.39 1.81 4.32
CA LYS A 84 -16.16 2.48 4.75
C LYS A 84 -15.04 1.47 4.97
N ASN A 85 -15.28 0.43 5.77
CA ASN A 85 -14.29 -0.61 6.03
C ASN A 85 -13.87 -1.35 4.76
N ASN A 86 -14.79 -1.59 3.83
CA ASN A 86 -14.47 -2.22 2.55
C ASN A 86 -13.54 -1.35 1.70
N LYS A 87 -13.78 -0.03 1.65
CA LYS A 87 -12.89 0.91 0.93
C LYS A 87 -11.48 0.93 1.52
N GLU A 88 -11.38 0.94 2.85
CA GLU A 88 -10.09 0.89 3.54
C GLU A 88 -9.37 -0.43 3.25
N GLN A 89 -10.04 -1.57 3.35
CA GLN A 89 -9.47 -2.88 3.00
C GLN A 89 -8.97 -2.94 1.54
N VAL A 90 -9.76 -2.42 0.58
CA VAL A 90 -9.34 -2.38 -0.83
C VAL A 90 -8.09 -1.51 -1.01
N SER A 91 -7.96 -0.40 -0.28
CA SER A 91 -6.76 0.44 -0.35
C SER A 91 -5.51 -0.24 0.20
N ILE A 92 -5.65 -1.01 1.28
CA ILE A 92 -4.57 -1.82 1.86
C ILE A 92 -4.16 -2.92 0.87
N LEU A 93 -5.12 -3.68 0.36
CA LEU A 93 -4.87 -4.75 -0.61
C LEU A 93 -4.16 -4.24 -1.88
N LYS A 94 -4.55 -3.08 -2.40
CA LYS A 94 -3.85 -2.46 -3.54
C LYS A 94 -2.40 -2.15 -3.19
N THR A 95 -2.14 -1.62 -2.01
CA THR A 95 -0.79 -1.27 -1.55
C THR A 95 0.09 -2.51 -1.37
N GLU A 96 -0.47 -3.58 -0.79
CA GLU A 96 0.19 -4.88 -0.68
C GLU A 96 0.48 -5.48 -2.06
N GLN A 97 -0.49 -5.41 -2.98
CA GLN A 97 -0.30 -5.87 -4.36
C GLN A 97 0.84 -5.13 -5.07
N TYR A 98 0.90 -3.81 -4.99
CA TYR A 98 2.00 -3.03 -5.58
C TYR A 98 3.37 -3.44 -5.02
N THR A 99 3.43 -3.72 -3.72
CA THR A 99 4.66 -4.19 -3.05
C THR A 99 5.04 -5.58 -3.51
N ASN A 100 4.08 -6.51 -3.56
CA ASN A 100 4.34 -7.88 -4.01
C ASN A 100 4.82 -7.92 -5.46
N GLU A 101 4.18 -7.16 -6.34
CA GLU A 101 4.61 -7.06 -7.74
C GLU A 101 6.01 -6.43 -7.87
N PHE A 102 6.37 -5.43 -7.05
CA PHE A 102 7.74 -4.92 -6.97
C PHE A 102 8.74 -6.03 -6.59
N LEU A 103 8.42 -6.82 -5.55
CA LEU A 103 9.27 -7.91 -5.10
C LEU A 103 9.43 -9.00 -6.16
N ILE A 104 8.34 -9.35 -6.87
CA ILE A 104 8.38 -10.31 -7.98
C ILE A 104 9.28 -9.82 -9.10
N LEU A 105 9.19 -8.54 -9.49
CA LEU A 105 10.06 -7.96 -10.51
C LEU A 105 11.53 -8.00 -10.08
N LEU A 106 11.81 -7.66 -8.83
CA LEU A 106 13.15 -7.68 -8.27
C LEU A 106 13.74 -9.10 -8.22
N GLU A 107 12.96 -10.07 -7.77
CA GLU A 107 13.37 -11.48 -7.75
C GLU A 107 13.62 -12.00 -9.16
N THR A 108 12.74 -11.65 -10.10
CA THR A 108 12.91 -12.00 -11.52
C THR A 108 14.18 -11.38 -12.09
N LEU A 109 14.44 -10.10 -11.81
CA LEU A 109 15.66 -9.41 -12.23
C LEU A 109 16.89 -10.11 -11.67
N LYS A 110 16.91 -10.40 -10.36
CA LYS A 110 18.01 -11.10 -9.69
C LYS A 110 18.28 -12.47 -10.32
N LYS A 111 17.22 -13.23 -10.59
CA LYS A 111 17.33 -14.54 -11.26
C LYS A 111 17.94 -14.40 -12.65
N THR A 112 17.43 -13.47 -13.46
CA THR A 112 17.97 -13.24 -14.82
C THR A 112 19.43 -12.82 -14.81
N LEU A 113 19.87 -12.02 -13.83
CA LEU A 113 21.26 -11.61 -13.68
C LEU A 113 22.17 -12.77 -13.25
N THR A 114 21.69 -13.64 -12.35
CA THR A 114 22.47 -14.78 -11.82
C THR A 114 22.71 -15.85 -12.89
N GLU A 115 21.73 -16.08 -13.77
CA GLU A 115 21.81 -17.07 -14.85
C GLU A 115 22.59 -16.55 -16.08
N LYS A 116 23.01 -15.28 -16.07
CA LYS A 116 23.61 -14.64 -17.23
C LYS A 116 25.11 -14.88 -17.34
N THR A 117 25.55 -15.22 -18.54
CA THR A 117 26.95 -15.17 -18.94
C THR A 117 27.19 -13.92 -19.78
N TYR A 118 28.33 -13.26 -19.57
CA TYR A 118 28.72 -12.06 -20.30
C TYR A 118 29.84 -12.42 -21.25
N ASP A 119 29.66 -12.14 -22.54
CA ASP A 119 30.67 -12.47 -23.54
C ASP A 119 31.79 -11.42 -23.53
N VAL A 120 32.89 -11.78 -22.86
CA VAL A 120 34.09 -10.95 -22.74
C VAL A 120 35.26 -11.69 -23.39
N PRO A 121 35.96 -11.10 -24.38
CA PRO A 121 37.10 -11.75 -25.01
C PRO A 121 38.24 -11.99 -24.01
N ASN A 122 38.78 -13.22 -24.00
CA ASN A 122 40.00 -13.61 -23.27
C ASN A 122 39.96 -13.45 -21.74
N ILE A 123 38.77 -13.37 -21.12
CA ILE A 123 38.59 -13.25 -19.67
C ILE A 123 37.38 -14.12 -19.25
N ASP A 124 37.24 -14.40 -17.96
CA ASP A 124 36.08 -15.07 -17.39
C ASP A 124 34.76 -14.43 -17.82
N LYS A 125 33.79 -15.26 -18.22
CA LYS A 125 32.47 -14.83 -18.74
C LYS A 125 31.49 -14.43 -17.65
N ASN A 126 31.95 -13.66 -16.67
CA ASN A 126 31.17 -13.18 -15.52
C ASN A 126 30.91 -11.66 -15.59
N PHE A 127 30.04 -11.19 -14.69
CA PHE A 127 29.63 -9.80 -14.64
C PHE A 127 30.80 -8.87 -14.28
N GLU A 128 31.65 -9.27 -13.34
CA GLU A 128 32.75 -8.46 -12.84
C GLU A 128 33.75 -8.13 -13.96
N SER A 129 34.09 -9.12 -14.78
CA SER A 129 34.99 -8.95 -15.92
C SER A 129 34.40 -8.03 -16.99
N PHE A 130 33.10 -8.19 -17.25
CA PHE A 130 32.36 -7.31 -18.16
C PHE A 130 32.35 -5.87 -17.65
N ALA A 131 31.97 -5.66 -16.39
CA ALA A 131 31.93 -4.33 -15.76
C ALA A 131 33.30 -3.65 -15.80
N MET A 132 34.36 -4.38 -15.44
CA MET A 132 35.74 -3.87 -15.48
C MET A 132 36.15 -3.42 -16.88
N GLN A 133 35.83 -4.20 -17.92
CA GLN A 133 36.16 -3.85 -19.30
C GLN A 133 35.41 -2.58 -19.74
N ILE A 134 34.12 -2.46 -19.41
CA ILE A 134 33.33 -1.27 -19.71
C ILE A 134 33.92 -0.06 -18.99
N TYR A 135 34.15 -0.14 -17.68
CA TYR A 135 34.68 0.97 -16.88
C TYR A 135 36.07 1.42 -17.33
N PHE A 136 36.94 0.50 -17.74
CA PHE A 136 38.24 0.86 -18.29
C PHE A 136 38.13 1.71 -19.55
N ILE A 137 37.28 1.30 -20.50
CA ILE A 137 37.09 2.04 -21.76
C ILE A 137 36.44 3.40 -21.49
N VAL A 138 35.43 3.44 -20.62
CA VAL A 138 34.74 4.68 -20.24
C VAL A 138 35.70 5.62 -19.53
N GLY A 139 36.51 5.13 -18.60
CA GLY A 139 37.51 5.93 -17.87
C GLY A 139 38.50 6.62 -18.81
N ILE A 140 39.02 5.91 -19.81
CA ILE A 140 39.91 6.49 -20.83
C ILE A 140 39.19 7.57 -21.66
N ALA A 141 37.91 7.36 -21.99
CA ALA A 141 37.13 8.35 -22.73
C ALA A 141 36.89 9.62 -21.90
N MET A 142 36.49 9.45 -20.63
CA MET A 142 36.24 10.55 -19.70
C MET A 142 37.51 11.35 -19.38
N GLN A 143 38.67 10.69 -19.24
CA GLN A 143 39.94 11.39 -18.96
C GLN A 143 40.33 12.39 -20.08
N LYS A 144 39.83 12.19 -21.31
CA LYS A 144 40.12 13.08 -22.44
C LYS A 144 39.18 14.28 -22.50
N ASP A 145 38.13 14.31 -21.68
CA ASP A 145 37.08 15.32 -21.70
C ASP A 145 37.32 16.37 -20.60
N SER A 146 37.71 17.58 -21.01
CA SER A 146 38.01 18.69 -20.10
C SER A 146 36.77 19.31 -19.43
N PHE A 147 35.55 18.94 -19.85
CA PHE A 147 34.30 19.48 -19.28
C PHE A 147 33.82 18.73 -18.04
N ILE A 148 34.41 17.55 -17.75
CA ILE A 148 34.06 16.74 -16.58
C ILE A 148 34.64 17.38 -15.32
N ASN A 149 33.84 17.50 -14.27
CA ASN A 149 34.23 17.98 -12.95
C ASN A 149 33.43 17.24 -11.86
N GLU A 150 33.69 17.51 -10.59
CA GLU A 150 33.04 16.80 -9.47
C GLU A 150 31.50 16.95 -9.46
N THR A 151 30.95 18.03 -10.01
CA THR A 151 29.51 18.32 -9.96
C THR A 151 28.71 17.63 -11.06
N ASN A 152 29.36 17.25 -12.18
CA ASN A 152 28.70 16.65 -13.34
C ASN A 152 29.20 15.22 -13.65
N ILE A 153 30.17 14.71 -12.89
CA ILE A 153 30.80 13.41 -13.14
C ILE A 153 29.80 12.27 -13.26
N ASP A 154 28.73 12.28 -12.46
CA ASP A 154 27.73 11.20 -12.48
C ASP A 154 26.93 11.19 -13.78
N GLU A 155 26.53 12.35 -14.29
CA GLU A 155 25.80 12.44 -15.57
C GLU A 155 26.70 12.04 -16.74
N TYR A 156 27.94 12.54 -16.75
CA TYR A 156 28.91 12.20 -17.79
C TYR A 156 29.29 10.71 -17.75
N ALA A 157 29.52 10.15 -16.56
CA ALA A 157 29.80 8.73 -16.38
C ALA A 157 28.67 7.88 -16.95
N LEU A 158 27.41 8.24 -16.67
CA LEU A 158 26.25 7.54 -17.18
C LEU A 158 26.15 7.64 -18.72
N SER A 159 26.35 8.83 -19.28
CA SER A 159 26.31 9.08 -20.73
C SER A 159 27.40 8.32 -21.49
N TYR A 160 28.66 8.45 -21.08
CA TYR A 160 29.78 7.75 -21.72
C TYR A 160 29.64 6.22 -21.57
N THR A 161 29.18 5.75 -20.42
CA THR A 161 28.92 4.33 -20.20
C THR A 161 27.82 3.83 -21.13
N SER A 162 26.73 4.60 -21.29
CA SER A 162 25.65 4.27 -22.24
C SER A 162 26.21 4.08 -23.65
N ASP A 163 27.02 5.01 -24.13
CA ASP A 163 27.60 4.97 -25.47
C ASP A 163 28.51 3.75 -25.68
N VAL A 164 29.33 3.40 -24.68
CA VAL A 164 30.22 2.23 -24.75
C VAL A 164 29.42 0.93 -24.75
N ILE A 165 28.42 0.83 -23.87
CA ILE A 165 27.53 -0.33 -23.78
C ILE A 165 26.78 -0.54 -25.09
N GLN A 166 26.22 0.51 -25.70
CA GLN A 166 25.49 0.39 -26.97
C GLN A 166 26.39 -0.08 -28.13
N LYS A 167 27.70 0.20 -28.08
CA LYS A 167 28.67 -0.21 -29.11
C LYS A 167 29.23 -1.61 -28.88
N LYS A 168 29.48 -2.01 -27.62
CA LYS A 168 30.23 -3.23 -27.29
C LYS A 168 29.42 -4.30 -26.54
N GLY A 169 28.28 -3.94 -25.97
CA GLY A 169 27.44 -4.80 -25.15
C GLY A 169 25.96 -4.55 -25.40
N LYS A 170 25.58 -4.31 -26.66
CA LYS A 170 24.21 -3.93 -27.05
C LYS A 170 23.16 -4.92 -26.54
N ASP A 171 23.48 -6.20 -26.52
CA ASP A 171 22.57 -7.26 -26.09
C ASP A 171 22.82 -7.70 -24.63
N SER A 172 23.78 -7.06 -23.94
CA SER A 172 24.21 -7.43 -22.60
C SER A 172 23.17 -7.17 -21.52
N PHE A 173 22.09 -6.42 -21.79
CA PHE A 173 21.01 -6.18 -20.83
C PHE A 173 19.59 -6.19 -21.43
N GLU A 174 19.38 -6.77 -22.62
CA GLU A 174 18.08 -6.73 -23.30
C GLU A 174 16.93 -7.38 -22.51
N ARG A 175 17.21 -8.38 -21.66
CA ARG A 175 16.18 -9.06 -20.85
C ARG A 175 15.94 -8.37 -19.51
N GLU A 176 16.97 -7.70 -18.98
CA GLU A 176 17.01 -7.15 -17.63
C GLU A 176 16.51 -5.70 -17.60
N TYR A 177 16.78 -4.92 -18.66
CA TYR A 177 16.39 -3.51 -18.70
C TYR A 177 14.87 -3.27 -18.57
N PRO A 178 13.95 -4.09 -19.13
CA PRO A 178 12.52 -3.84 -18.98
C PRO A 178 12.08 -4.03 -17.52
N LEU A 179 12.67 -5.03 -16.83
CA LEU A 179 12.41 -5.29 -15.42
C LEU A 179 12.92 -4.12 -14.57
N MET A 180 14.14 -3.66 -14.83
CA MET A 180 14.71 -2.51 -14.12
C MET A 180 13.90 -1.23 -14.37
N SER A 181 13.46 -0.98 -15.61
CA SER A 181 12.62 0.18 -15.95
C SER A 181 11.30 0.18 -15.19
N GLU A 182 10.66 -0.98 -15.05
CA GLU A 182 9.42 -1.12 -14.30
C GLU A 182 9.63 -0.98 -12.79
N ILE A 183 10.74 -1.51 -12.26
CA ILE A 183 11.15 -1.33 -10.86
C ILE A 183 11.32 0.16 -10.55
N ILE A 184 12.06 0.91 -11.38
CA ILE A 184 12.25 2.35 -11.20
C ILE A 184 10.92 3.09 -11.27
N LEU A 185 10.03 2.72 -12.20
CA LEU A 185 8.70 3.31 -12.31
C LEU A 185 7.90 3.13 -11.01
N ARG A 186 7.94 1.94 -10.41
CA ARG A 186 7.25 1.65 -9.14
C ARG A 186 7.84 2.45 -7.98
N ILE A 187 9.17 2.56 -7.90
CA ILE A 187 9.84 3.40 -6.89
C ILE A 187 9.37 4.85 -7.02
N LYS A 188 9.24 5.36 -8.24
CA LYS A 188 8.79 6.73 -8.51
C LYS A 188 7.31 6.96 -8.18
N LEU A 189 6.45 6.00 -8.46
CA LEU A 189 5.00 6.12 -8.24
C LEU A 189 4.60 5.86 -6.78
N ALA A 190 5.47 5.25 -5.99
CA ALA A 190 5.25 5.01 -4.57
C ALA A 190 5.27 6.32 -3.76
N ASN A 191 4.64 6.31 -2.59
CA ASN A 191 4.79 7.42 -1.64
C ASN A 191 6.23 7.48 -1.10
N GLU A 192 6.62 8.60 -0.49
CA GLU A 192 8.01 8.84 -0.06
C GLU A 192 8.59 7.72 0.81
N THR A 193 7.86 7.29 1.85
CA THR A 193 8.30 6.22 2.76
C THR A 193 8.48 4.89 2.04
N GLN A 194 7.54 4.52 1.17
CA GLN A 194 7.63 3.29 0.37
C GLN A 194 8.74 3.36 -0.67
N SER A 195 8.92 4.51 -1.32
CA SER A 195 9.97 4.75 -2.29
C SER A 195 11.35 4.54 -1.66
N MET A 196 11.57 5.12 -0.47
CA MET A 196 12.80 4.89 0.31
C MET A 196 12.99 3.42 0.68
N ALA A 197 11.93 2.72 1.09
CA ALA A 197 11.99 1.29 1.42
C ALA A 197 12.33 0.44 0.20
N TYR A 198 11.68 0.67 -0.95
CA TYR A 198 11.96 -0.03 -2.20
C TYR A 198 13.39 0.23 -2.69
N LEU A 199 13.87 1.47 -2.59
CA LEU A 199 15.26 1.81 -2.92
C LEU A 199 16.24 1.05 -2.04
N ALA A 200 16.00 1.00 -0.72
CA ALA A 200 16.84 0.26 0.22
C ALA A 200 16.85 -1.25 -0.08
N ILE A 201 15.68 -1.83 -0.37
CA ILE A 201 15.56 -3.25 -0.74
C ILE A 201 16.33 -3.53 -2.03
N LEU A 202 16.13 -2.72 -3.07
CA LEU A 202 16.85 -2.86 -4.35
C LEU A 202 18.37 -2.86 -4.12
N LYS A 203 18.89 -1.86 -3.41
CA LYS A 203 20.33 -1.72 -3.13
C LYS A 203 20.89 -2.81 -2.22
N SER A 204 20.06 -3.41 -1.36
CA SER A 204 20.48 -4.53 -0.52
C SER A 204 20.63 -5.83 -1.30
N GLN A 205 19.92 -5.98 -2.43
CA GLN A 205 19.88 -7.21 -3.20
C GLN A 205 20.70 -7.16 -4.49
N ILE A 206 20.83 -5.98 -5.09
CA ILE A 206 21.55 -5.78 -6.34
C ILE A 206 22.71 -4.81 -6.08
N SER A 207 23.91 -5.18 -6.55
CA SER A 207 25.10 -4.35 -6.36
C SER A 207 24.98 -3.02 -7.11
N ASN A 208 25.62 -1.99 -6.57
CA ASN A 208 25.62 -0.67 -7.19
C ASN A 208 26.17 -0.69 -8.63
N ASP A 209 27.16 -1.53 -8.94
CA ASP A 209 27.69 -1.68 -10.29
C ASP A 209 26.65 -2.19 -11.28
N VAL A 210 25.86 -3.21 -10.89
CA VAL A 210 24.77 -3.74 -11.73
C VAL A 210 23.71 -2.66 -11.95
N ILE A 211 23.29 -1.98 -10.88
CA ILE A 211 22.31 -0.89 -10.96
C ILE A 211 22.81 0.21 -11.91
N PHE A 212 24.07 0.64 -11.74
CA PHE A 212 24.70 1.67 -12.57
C PHE A 212 24.74 1.27 -14.05
N LEU A 213 25.23 0.07 -14.38
CA LEU A 213 25.33 -0.41 -15.76
C LEU A 213 23.96 -0.59 -16.42
N LEU A 214 22.94 -1.06 -15.68
CA LEU A 214 21.56 -1.12 -16.17
C LEU A 214 20.99 0.28 -16.43
N CYS A 215 21.22 1.23 -15.52
CA CYS A 215 20.81 2.62 -15.72
C CYS A 215 21.52 3.25 -16.92
N ALA A 216 22.82 3.02 -17.09
CA ALA A 216 23.59 3.47 -18.24
C ALA A 216 23.05 2.85 -19.54
N TYR A 217 22.74 1.55 -19.54
CA TYR A 217 22.13 0.87 -20.69
C TYR A 217 20.82 1.55 -21.12
N MET A 218 19.99 1.94 -20.14
CA MET A 218 18.70 2.60 -20.35
C MET A 218 18.80 4.09 -20.68
N TYR A 219 19.90 4.77 -20.32
CA TYR A 219 20.00 6.24 -20.35
C TYR A 219 19.72 6.86 -21.73
N ASN A 220 20.23 6.27 -22.81
CA ASN A 220 20.02 6.77 -24.17
C ASN A 220 18.64 6.38 -24.76
N ARG A 221 17.83 5.58 -24.05
CA ARG A 221 16.47 5.20 -24.46
C ARG A 221 15.41 6.18 -23.93
N GLY A 222 15.52 7.45 -24.32
CA GLY A 222 14.51 8.54 -24.19
C GLY A 222 13.57 8.53 -22.97
N ARG A 223 12.56 7.64 -22.97
CA ARG A 223 11.59 7.47 -21.86
C ARG A 223 12.25 7.15 -20.52
N ASP A 224 13.35 6.40 -20.53
CA ASP A 224 14.00 5.92 -19.32
C ASP A 224 14.97 6.94 -18.70
N ARG A 225 15.52 7.87 -19.49
CA ARG A 225 16.37 8.97 -19.00
C ARG A 225 15.67 9.78 -17.91
N ASN A 226 14.41 10.14 -18.17
CA ASN A 226 13.59 10.89 -17.21
C ASN A 226 13.24 10.07 -15.97
N ARG A 227 13.11 8.73 -16.09
CA ARG A 227 12.83 7.86 -14.94
C ARG A 227 14.03 7.82 -14.00
N ILE A 228 15.24 7.70 -14.58
CA ILE A 228 16.50 7.67 -13.84
C ILE A 228 16.76 9.01 -13.15
N ALA A 229 16.69 10.12 -13.89
CA ALA A 229 16.96 11.46 -13.36
C ALA A 229 16.02 11.87 -12.21
N LEU A 230 14.79 11.36 -12.21
CA LEU A 230 13.76 11.66 -11.20
C LEU A 230 13.76 10.68 -10.02
N THR A 231 14.74 9.78 -9.91
CA THR A 231 14.85 8.84 -8.79
C THR A 231 16.15 9.11 -8.02
N PRO A 232 16.14 10.08 -7.07
CA PRO A 232 17.34 10.47 -6.35
C PRO A 232 17.98 9.29 -5.62
N GLY A 233 19.29 9.21 -5.70
CA GLY A 233 20.05 8.15 -5.05
C GLY A 233 19.83 6.76 -5.64
N LEU A 234 19.27 6.60 -6.85
CA LEU A 234 19.12 5.30 -7.50
C LEU A 234 20.44 4.52 -7.59
N PHE A 235 21.50 5.19 -8.02
CA PHE A 235 22.85 4.65 -8.12
C PHE A 235 23.87 5.69 -7.67
N VAL A 236 25.10 5.25 -7.47
CA VAL A 236 26.29 6.09 -7.35
C VAL A 236 27.25 5.71 -8.45
N THR A 237 27.99 6.66 -9.03
CA THR A 237 29.04 6.30 -10.00
C THR A 237 30.07 5.38 -9.33
N PRO A 238 30.40 4.24 -9.95
CA PRO A 238 31.39 3.30 -9.42
C PRO A 238 32.71 4.00 -9.09
N GLU A 239 33.24 3.77 -7.88
CA GLU A 239 34.47 4.41 -7.40
C GLU A 239 35.68 4.12 -8.30
N GLY A 240 35.72 2.95 -8.95
CA GLY A 240 36.74 2.63 -9.96
C GLY A 240 36.70 3.60 -11.14
N LEU A 241 35.51 3.89 -11.64
CA LEU A 241 35.31 4.80 -12.76
C LEU A 241 35.55 6.26 -12.36
N LYS A 242 35.06 6.65 -11.18
CA LYS A 242 35.25 8.00 -10.63
C LYS A 242 36.73 8.31 -10.44
N ARG A 243 37.51 7.38 -9.88
CA ARG A 243 38.96 7.55 -9.72
C ARG A 243 39.69 7.70 -11.05
N GLU A 244 39.36 6.89 -12.05
CA GLU A 244 40.04 6.97 -13.35
C GLU A 244 39.70 8.28 -14.08
N ALA A 245 38.43 8.70 -14.03
CA ALA A 245 37.98 9.95 -14.62
C ALA A 245 38.57 11.21 -13.94
N LEU A 246 38.80 11.16 -12.62
CA LEU A 246 39.37 12.28 -11.87
C LEU A 246 40.90 12.28 -11.78
N ARG A 247 41.57 11.23 -12.28
CA ARG A 247 43.04 11.14 -12.27
C ARG A 247 43.71 12.32 -12.98
N GLN A 248 43.03 12.94 -13.94
CA GLN A 248 43.47 14.18 -14.61
C GLN A 248 43.56 15.41 -13.68
N PHE A 249 42.80 15.45 -12.57
CA PHE A 249 42.83 16.55 -11.59
C PHE A 249 43.92 16.39 -10.54
N ALA A 250 44.34 15.16 -10.23
CA ALA A 250 45.36 14.90 -9.22
C ALA A 250 46.81 15.19 -9.71
N VAL A 251 46.99 15.42 -11.01
CA VAL A 251 48.30 15.62 -11.67
C VAL A 251 48.53 17.09 -12.08
N ARG A 252 47.59 18.00 -11.78
CA ARG A 252 47.73 19.45 -11.96
C ARG A 252 47.81 20.16 -10.62
#